data_AF-A0A1E5T3M5-F1
#
_entry.id   AF-A0A1E5T3M5-F1
#
_cell.length_a   1.000
_cell.length_b   1.000
_cell.length_c   1.000
_cell.angle_alpha   90.00
_cell.angle_beta   90.00
_cell.angle_gamma   90.00
#
_symmetry.space_group_name_H-M   'P 1'
#
loop_
_entity.id
_entity.type
_entity.pdbx_description
1 polymer ?
#
loop_
_entity_poly.entity_id
_entity_poly.type
_entity_poly.pdbx_seq_one_letter_code
_entity_poly.pdbx_strand_id
1 'polypeptide(L)'
;MRLKLSVHLIVAFVAFTVIGTLSHELGHMAIAKALGYSTTLHYASINYDYSESNSRINEIYSQYHDEIKEGIDFPLKEEYESLFKKQRSNGLLVSLGGPLQTCLTGLIGILLLIYQRKKNPNRFNRWNWLGVFLALFWLREIFNLTISAASKLLNPKSLSFFGGDELFIAYYLNLWEGSVALFLGIIGLIISLLVIFKYLPVQFRPTFIFSGLIGGGLGYYLWIYQVGPLILP
;
A
#
# COMPACT_ATOMS: atom_id res chain seq x y z
N MET A 1 -2.68 31.44 -10.19
CA MET A 1 -3.30 30.25 -9.55
C MET A 1 -4.81 30.41 -9.57
N ARG A 2 -5.58 29.40 -10.03
CA ARG A 2 -7.06 29.51 -10.06
C ARG A 2 -7.61 29.05 -8.71
N LEU A 3 -7.87 29.98 -7.79
CA LEU A 3 -8.26 29.67 -6.40
C LEU A 3 -9.43 28.69 -6.30
N LYS A 4 -10.48 28.88 -7.11
CA LYS A 4 -11.63 27.95 -7.16
C LYS A 4 -11.19 26.52 -7.51
N LEU A 5 -10.31 26.35 -8.50
CA LEU A 5 -9.81 25.03 -8.89
C LEU A 5 -8.96 24.41 -7.77
N SER A 6 -8.11 25.20 -7.11
CA SER A 6 -7.28 24.71 -5.99
C SER A 6 -8.12 24.10 -4.88
N VAL A 7 -9.22 24.76 -4.47
CA VAL A 7 -10.10 24.27 -3.41
C VAL A 7 -10.72 22.92 -3.78
N HIS A 8 -11.24 22.79 -5.01
CA HIS A 8 -11.82 21.53 -5.47
C HIS A 8 -10.78 20.40 -5.51
N LEU A 9 -9.55 20.71 -5.93
CA LEU A 9 -8.47 19.73 -5.97
C LEU A 9 -8.04 19.32 -4.56
N ILE A 10 -7.90 20.25 -3.62
CA ILE A 10 -7.56 19.94 -2.22
C ILE A 10 -8.60 18.99 -1.62
N VAL A 11 -9.89 19.31 -1.76
CA VAL A 11 -10.99 18.45 -1.27
C VAL A 11 -10.95 17.08 -1.95
N ALA A 12 -10.72 17.03 -3.27
CA ALA A 12 -10.58 15.78 -3.98
C ALA A 12 -9.38 14.96 -3.46
N PHE A 13 -8.22 15.57 -3.26
CA PHE A 13 -7.05 14.88 -2.71
C PHE A 13 -7.33 14.33 -1.30
N VAL A 14 -7.94 15.11 -0.41
CA VAL A 14 -8.34 14.64 0.92
C VAL A 14 -9.24 13.40 0.81
N ALA A 15 -10.28 13.46 -0.02
CA ALA A 15 -11.20 12.34 -0.22
C ALA A 15 -10.49 11.11 -0.82
N PHE A 16 -9.66 11.30 -1.84
CA PHE A 16 -8.93 10.21 -2.48
C PHE A 16 -7.84 9.60 -1.60
N THR A 17 -7.26 10.34 -0.65
CA THR A 17 -6.37 9.77 0.37
C THR A 17 -7.13 8.78 1.24
N VAL A 18 -8.32 9.14 1.73
CA VAL A 18 -9.15 8.23 2.54
C VAL A 18 -9.57 7.01 1.72
N ILE A 19 -10.09 7.23 0.51
CA ILE A 19 -10.51 6.15 -0.40
C ILE A 19 -9.35 5.22 -0.71
N GLY A 20 -8.17 5.77 -1.00
CA GLY A 20 -6.97 5.00 -1.30
C GLY A 20 -6.49 4.17 -0.11
N THR A 21 -6.54 4.71 1.10
CA THR A 21 -6.20 3.94 2.30
C THR A 21 -7.16 2.80 2.53
N LEU A 22 -8.46 3.08 2.53
CA LEU A 22 -9.47 2.03 2.74
C LEU A 22 -9.45 0.98 1.62
N SER A 23 -9.29 1.38 0.36
CA SER A 23 -9.25 0.41 -0.73
C SER A 23 -8.03 -0.50 -0.65
N HIS A 24 -6.88 0.03 -0.22
CA HIS A 24 -5.65 -0.74 0.01
C HIS A 24 -5.88 -1.79 1.10
N GLU A 25 -6.43 -1.39 2.25
CA GLU A 25 -6.75 -2.33 3.34
C GLU A 25 -7.79 -3.38 2.91
N LEU A 26 -8.78 -2.99 2.10
CA LEU A 26 -9.72 -3.93 1.50
C LEU A 26 -9.04 -4.93 0.56
N GLY A 27 -7.94 -4.56 -0.09
CA GLY A 27 -7.10 -5.46 -0.89
C GLY A 27 -6.52 -6.59 -0.04
N HIS A 28 -5.95 -6.27 1.12
CA HIS A 28 -5.48 -7.28 2.08
C HIS A 28 -6.64 -8.16 2.58
N MET A 29 -7.78 -7.53 2.93
CA MET A 29 -8.95 -8.25 3.43
C MET A 29 -9.50 -9.25 2.41
N ALA A 30 -9.56 -8.87 1.13
CA ALA A 30 -10.07 -9.73 0.07
C ALA A 30 -9.25 -11.03 -0.02
N ILE A 31 -7.92 -10.92 0.03
CA ILE A 31 -7.03 -12.09 0.01
C ILE A 31 -7.16 -12.91 1.29
N ALA A 32 -7.16 -12.27 2.46
CA ALA A 32 -7.30 -12.98 3.74
C ALA A 32 -8.62 -13.77 3.83
N LYS A 33 -9.75 -13.19 3.39
CA LYS A 33 -11.04 -13.89 3.31
C LYS A 33 -11.03 -15.02 2.28
N ALA A 34 -10.39 -14.83 1.12
CA ALA A 34 -10.26 -15.88 0.11
C ALA A 34 -9.45 -17.09 0.62
N LEU A 35 -8.53 -16.86 1.56
CA LEU A 35 -7.75 -17.91 2.24
C LEU A 35 -8.49 -18.52 3.45
N GLY A 36 -9.71 -18.05 3.76
CA GLY A 36 -10.55 -18.57 4.83
C GLY A 36 -10.37 -17.92 6.20
N TYR A 37 -9.61 -16.82 6.30
CA TYR A 37 -9.39 -16.14 7.57
C TYR A 37 -10.53 -15.18 7.93
N SER A 38 -10.87 -15.13 9.23
CA SER A 38 -11.66 -14.01 9.77
C SER A 38 -10.80 -12.75 9.80
N THR A 39 -11.41 -11.61 9.47
CA THR A 39 -10.71 -10.34 9.28
C THR A 39 -11.43 -9.21 10.01
N THR A 40 -10.66 -8.31 10.60
CA THR A 40 -11.14 -7.08 11.22
C THR A 40 -10.44 -5.90 10.55
N LEU A 41 -11.23 -4.98 10.01
CA LEU A 41 -10.71 -3.74 9.42
C LEU A 41 -10.48 -2.71 10.51
N HIS A 42 -9.27 -2.18 10.56
CA HIS A 42 -8.91 -1.02 11.35
C HIS A 42 -8.72 0.18 10.42
N TYR A 43 -8.70 1.39 10.97
CA TYR A 43 -8.64 2.62 10.16
C TYR A 43 -7.36 2.74 9.30
N ALA A 44 -6.28 2.07 9.68
CA ALA A 44 -4.98 2.13 9.01
C ALA A 44 -4.31 0.76 8.82
N SER A 45 -5.03 -0.33 9.09
CA SER A 45 -4.48 -1.69 8.97
C SER A 45 -5.61 -2.73 8.89
N ILE A 46 -5.23 -3.98 8.62
CA ILE A 46 -6.11 -5.13 8.84
C ILE A 46 -5.51 -6.07 9.88
N ASN A 47 -6.37 -6.70 10.66
CA ASN A 47 -6.03 -7.87 11.45
C ASN A 47 -6.73 -9.08 10.84
N TYR A 48 -6.03 -10.21 10.75
CA TYR A 48 -6.61 -11.48 10.33
C TYR A 48 -6.20 -12.58 11.29
N ASP A 49 -7.11 -13.50 11.57
CA ASP A 49 -6.93 -14.52 12.59
C ASP A 49 -6.19 -15.74 12.04
N TYR A 50 -4.94 -15.93 12.45
CA TYR A 50 -4.15 -17.13 12.22
C TYR A 50 -3.79 -17.83 13.54
N SER A 51 -4.55 -17.58 14.61
CA SER A 51 -4.28 -18.04 15.98
C SER A 51 -4.14 -19.56 16.07
N GLU A 52 -4.98 -20.34 15.38
CA GLU A 52 -4.94 -21.81 15.36
C GLU A 52 -3.61 -22.34 14.77
N SER A 53 -3.17 -21.76 13.66
CA SER A 53 -1.87 -22.12 13.08
C SER A 53 -0.72 -21.68 13.97
N ASN A 54 -0.85 -20.51 14.59
CA ASN A 54 0.19 -19.94 15.45
C ASN A 54 0.34 -20.71 16.76
N SER A 55 -0.78 -21.13 17.38
CA SER A 55 -0.78 -21.92 18.61
C SER A 55 -0.10 -23.26 18.37
N ARG A 56 -0.43 -23.94 17.27
CA ARG A 56 0.19 -25.22 16.93
C ARG A 56 1.68 -25.10 16.65
N ILE A 57 2.10 -24.06 15.91
CA ILE A 57 3.52 -23.77 15.68
C ILE A 57 4.24 -23.49 16.99
N ASN A 58 3.65 -22.68 17.88
CA ASN A 58 4.25 -22.34 19.17
C ASN A 58 4.32 -23.55 20.11
N GLU A 59 3.32 -24.44 20.09
CA GLU A 59 3.35 -25.70 20.84
C GLU A 59 4.51 -26.58 20.39
N ILE A 60 4.64 -26.81 19.08
CA ILE A 60 5.73 -27.62 18.52
C ILE A 60 7.08 -26.96 18.82
N TYR A 61 7.18 -25.64 18.67
CA TYR A 61 8.40 -24.88 18.97
C TYR A 61 8.79 -24.93 20.44
N SER A 62 7.82 -24.89 21.36
CA SER A 62 8.07 -25.00 22.80
C SER A 62 8.52 -26.41 23.20
N GLN A 63 8.07 -27.43 22.48
CA GLN A 63 8.39 -28.82 22.78
C GLN A 63 9.76 -29.24 22.21
N TYR A 64 10.14 -28.72 21.04
CA TYR A 64 11.35 -29.10 20.30
C TYR A 64 12.29 -27.92 20.05
N HIS A 65 12.37 -27.00 21.01
CA HIS A 65 13.06 -25.72 20.86
C HIS A 65 14.54 -25.88 20.46
N ASP A 66 15.24 -26.78 21.15
CA ASP A 66 16.67 -26.98 20.97
C ASP A 66 16.93 -27.72 19.65
N GLU A 67 16.11 -28.71 19.31
CA GLU A 67 16.20 -29.46 18.06
C GLU A 67 15.95 -28.56 16.83
N ILE A 68 14.97 -27.65 16.91
CA ILE A 68 14.69 -26.68 15.85
C ILE A 68 15.86 -25.69 15.69
N LYS A 69 16.47 -25.24 16.79
CA LYS A 69 17.62 -24.33 16.77
C LYS A 69 18.88 -24.98 16.21
N GLU A 70 19.13 -26.22 16.58
CA GLU A 70 20.30 -26.99 16.15
C GLU A 70 20.12 -27.62 14.76
N GLY A 71 18.91 -27.55 14.19
CA GLY A 71 18.59 -28.12 12.88
C GLY A 71 18.56 -29.65 12.89
N ILE A 72 18.32 -30.24 14.07
CA ILE A 72 18.24 -31.68 14.29
C ILE A 72 16.84 -32.17 13.92
N ASP A 73 16.75 -33.43 13.51
CA ASP A 73 15.47 -34.04 13.17
C ASP A 73 14.60 -34.27 14.42
N PHE A 74 13.28 -34.04 14.32
CA PHE A 74 12.34 -34.23 15.41
C PHE A 74 10.99 -34.78 14.91
N PRO A 75 10.22 -35.51 15.76
CA PRO A 75 9.03 -36.24 15.32
C PRO A 75 7.96 -35.42 14.59
N LEU A 76 7.85 -34.12 14.88
CA LEU A 76 6.84 -33.22 14.29
C LEU A 76 7.43 -32.25 13.25
N LYS A 77 8.62 -32.54 12.71
CA LYS A 77 9.33 -31.63 11.80
C LYS A 77 8.57 -31.37 10.51
N GLU A 78 8.04 -32.40 9.86
CA GLU A 78 7.25 -32.23 8.63
C GLU A 78 5.99 -31.40 8.88
N GLU A 79 5.30 -31.63 10.01
CA GLU A 79 4.13 -30.85 10.42
C GLU A 79 4.52 -29.37 10.62
N TYR A 80 5.57 -29.13 11.41
CA TYR A 80 6.11 -27.78 11.68
C TYR A 80 6.48 -27.04 10.39
N GLU A 81 7.27 -27.66 9.52
CA GLU A 81 7.70 -27.06 8.26
C GLU A 81 6.51 -26.79 7.34
N SER A 82 5.52 -27.69 7.28
CA SER A 82 4.32 -27.50 6.47
C SER A 82 3.46 -26.33 6.96
N LEU A 83 3.25 -26.22 8.29
CA LEU A 83 2.49 -25.14 8.92
C LEU A 83 3.21 -23.80 8.75
N PHE A 84 4.52 -23.79 8.98
CA PHE A 84 5.34 -22.59 8.83
C PHE A 84 5.36 -22.11 7.38
N LYS A 85 5.53 -23.02 6.42
CA LYS A 85 5.49 -22.70 4.98
C LYS A 85 4.11 -22.18 4.55
N LYS A 86 3.03 -22.78 5.06
CA LYS A 86 1.65 -22.34 4.80
C LYS A 86 1.42 -20.94 5.36
N GLN A 87 1.80 -20.68 6.61
CA GLN A 87 1.66 -19.36 7.24
C GLN A 87 2.48 -18.30 6.49
N ARG A 88 3.73 -18.62 6.12
CA ARG A 88 4.59 -17.75 5.32
C ARG A 88 3.96 -17.42 3.96
N SER A 89 3.47 -18.43 3.25
CA SER A 89 2.83 -18.25 1.94
C SER A 89 1.55 -17.42 2.04
N ASN A 90 0.73 -17.69 3.05
CA ASN A 90 -0.52 -16.94 3.26
C ASN A 90 -0.23 -15.50 3.65
N GLY A 91 0.75 -15.26 4.53
CA GLY A 91 1.22 -13.92 4.89
C GLY A 91 1.70 -13.14 3.67
N LEU A 92 2.51 -13.77 2.80
CA LEU A 92 2.94 -13.16 1.54
C LEU A 92 1.75 -12.74 0.66
N LEU A 93 0.78 -13.64 0.44
CA LEU A 93 -0.38 -13.36 -0.39
C LEU A 93 -1.22 -12.22 0.19
N VAL A 94 -1.44 -12.22 1.51
CA VAL A 94 -2.17 -11.14 2.18
C VAL A 94 -1.41 -9.82 2.04
N SER A 95 -0.12 -9.76 2.33
CA SER A 95 0.70 -8.55 2.18
C SER A 95 0.74 -8.03 0.75
N LEU A 96 0.66 -8.89 -0.27
CA LEU A 96 0.56 -8.47 -1.67
C LEU A 96 -0.80 -7.83 -2.01
N GLY A 97 -1.87 -8.17 -1.28
CA GLY A 97 -3.24 -7.74 -1.58
C GLY A 97 -3.42 -6.22 -1.68
N GLY A 98 -2.87 -5.47 -0.73
CA GLY A 98 -2.94 -4.00 -0.71
C GLY A 98 -2.19 -3.35 -1.89
N PRO A 99 -0.86 -3.55 -2.01
CA PRO A 99 -0.08 -3.02 -3.13
C PRO A 99 -0.61 -3.44 -4.50
N LEU A 100 -1.10 -4.68 -4.66
CA LEU A 100 -1.74 -5.08 -5.92
C LEU A 100 -3.03 -4.30 -6.18
N GLN A 101 -3.86 -4.08 -5.16
CA GLN A 101 -5.09 -3.29 -5.30
C GLN A 101 -4.80 -1.85 -5.73
N THR A 102 -3.80 -1.20 -5.12
CA THR A 102 -3.41 0.18 -5.46
C THR A 102 -2.83 0.26 -6.86
N CYS A 103 -1.94 -0.68 -7.22
CA CYS A 103 -1.35 -0.78 -8.55
C CYS A 103 -2.42 -1.00 -9.64
N LEU A 104 -3.38 -1.90 -9.41
CA LEU A 104 -4.48 -2.17 -10.34
C LEU A 104 -5.38 -0.95 -10.52
N THR A 105 -5.71 -0.26 -9.43
CA THR A 105 -6.49 0.98 -9.50
C THR A 105 -5.75 2.06 -10.29
N GLY A 106 -4.45 2.19 -10.04
CA GLY A 106 -3.56 3.06 -10.80
C GLY A 106 -3.54 2.73 -12.28
N LEU A 107 -3.43 1.46 -12.62
CA LEU A 107 -3.44 0.98 -14.01
C LEU A 107 -4.76 1.31 -14.71
N ILE A 108 -5.91 1.11 -14.05
CA ILE A 108 -7.23 1.50 -14.57
C ILE A 108 -7.26 3.00 -14.88
N GLY A 109 -6.70 3.83 -13.99
CA GLY A 109 -6.56 5.27 -14.22
C GLY A 109 -5.76 5.61 -15.49
N ILE A 110 -4.61 4.96 -15.69
CA ILE A 110 -3.77 5.15 -16.88
C ILE A 110 -4.52 4.71 -18.15
N LEU A 111 -5.16 3.54 -18.13
CA LEU A 111 -5.92 3.03 -19.27
C LEU A 111 -7.06 3.99 -19.64
N LEU A 112 -7.74 4.55 -18.65
CA LEU A 112 -8.79 5.55 -18.85
C LEU A 112 -8.22 6.83 -19.49
N LEU A 113 -7.04 7.31 -19.06
CA LEU A 113 -6.37 8.45 -19.67
C LEU A 113 -5.97 8.20 -21.13
N ILE A 114 -5.45 7.01 -21.44
CA ILE A 114 -5.10 6.60 -22.81
C ILE A 114 -6.35 6.58 -23.69
N TYR A 115 -7.42 5.94 -23.22
CA TYR A 115 -8.69 5.86 -23.95
C TYR A 115 -9.26 7.25 -24.25
N GLN A 116 -9.29 8.13 -23.24
CA GLN A 116 -9.82 9.47 -23.39
C GLN A 116 -8.98 10.34 -24.32
N ARG A 117 -7.65 10.18 -24.30
CA ARG A 117 -6.76 10.90 -25.22
C ARG A 117 -6.98 10.48 -26.67
N LYS A 118 -7.28 9.20 -26.92
CA LYS A 118 -7.67 8.73 -28.26
C LYS A 118 -9.03 9.28 -28.69
N LYS A 119 -10.01 9.31 -27.79
CA LYS A 119 -11.38 9.75 -28.10
C LYS A 119 -11.52 11.27 -28.23
N ASN A 120 -10.84 12.03 -27.38
CA ASN A 120 -10.99 13.49 -27.29
C ASN A 120 -9.61 14.16 -27.10
N PRO A 121 -8.77 14.24 -28.15
CA PRO A 121 -7.39 14.74 -28.02
C PRO A 121 -7.32 16.22 -27.56
N ASN A 122 -8.34 17.03 -27.88
CA ASN A 122 -8.33 18.47 -27.64
C ASN A 122 -9.14 18.94 -26.43
N ARG A 123 -9.79 18.02 -25.67
CA ARG A 123 -10.65 18.41 -24.54
C ARG A 123 -10.27 17.68 -23.26
N PHE A 124 -10.00 18.45 -22.21
CA PHE A 124 -9.82 17.92 -20.87
C PHE A 124 -11.16 17.89 -20.12
N ASN A 125 -11.73 16.70 -19.92
CA ASN A 125 -13.05 16.52 -19.29
C ASN A 125 -12.94 15.90 -17.89
N ARG A 126 -14.09 15.76 -17.21
CA ARG A 126 -14.18 15.16 -15.87
C ARG A 126 -13.62 13.73 -15.77
N TRP A 127 -13.70 12.96 -16.86
CA TRP A 127 -13.15 11.60 -16.90
C TRP A 127 -11.62 11.63 -16.91
N ASN A 128 -11.00 12.62 -17.56
CA ASN A 128 -9.56 12.79 -17.48
C ASN A 128 -9.13 13.13 -16.05
N TRP A 129 -9.90 13.96 -15.34
CA TRP A 129 -9.65 14.21 -13.92
C TRP A 129 -9.72 12.91 -13.09
N LEU A 130 -10.78 12.11 -13.28
CA LEU A 130 -10.90 10.82 -12.61
C LEU A 130 -9.71 9.91 -12.92
N GLY A 131 -9.31 9.80 -14.20
CA GLY A 131 -8.16 9.02 -14.62
C GLY A 131 -6.85 9.50 -13.99
N VAL A 132 -6.66 10.82 -13.85
CA VAL A 132 -5.50 11.38 -13.13
C VAL A 132 -5.53 10.97 -11.66
N PHE A 133 -6.65 11.12 -10.96
CA PHE A 133 -6.73 10.75 -9.54
C PHE A 133 -6.54 9.25 -9.31
N LEU A 134 -7.15 8.40 -10.14
CA LEU A 134 -6.96 6.94 -10.07
C LEU A 134 -5.51 6.56 -10.35
N ALA A 135 -4.89 7.13 -11.39
CA ALA A 135 -3.49 6.84 -11.73
C ALA A 135 -2.52 7.24 -10.62
N LEU A 136 -2.87 8.23 -9.79
CA LEU A 136 -2.06 8.67 -8.66
C LEU A 136 -2.17 7.79 -7.42
N PHE A 137 -2.89 6.66 -7.46
CA PHE A 137 -2.80 5.64 -6.41
C PHE A 137 -1.36 5.10 -6.28
N TRP A 138 -0.59 5.14 -7.38
CA TRP A 138 0.84 4.88 -7.38
C TRP A 138 1.67 5.84 -6.51
N LEU A 139 1.12 6.98 -6.08
CA LEU A 139 1.77 7.86 -5.11
C LEU A 139 1.92 7.19 -3.73
N ARG A 140 1.12 6.17 -3.39
CA ARG A 140 1.24 5.48 -2.09
C ARG A 140 2.60 4.78 -1.97
N GLU A 141 3.04 4.09 -3.01
CA GLU A 141 4.36 3.41 -3.04
C GLU A 141 5.51 4.42 -2.85
N ILE A 142 5.39 5.61 -3.47
CA ILE A 142 6.34 6.71 -3.28
C ILE A 142 6.25 7.24 -1.84
N PHE A 143 5.04 7.44 -1.34
CA PHE A 143 4.80 7.97 0.01
C PHE A 143 5.39 7.04 1.07
N ASN A 144 5.14 5.74 0.98
CA ASN A 144 5.69 4.72 1.87
C ASN A 144 7.22 4.73 1.84
N LEU A 145 7.83 4.79 0.66
CA LEU A 145 9.28 4.90 0.51
C LEU A 145 9.83 6.19 1.14
N THR A 146 9.20 7.34 0.88
CA THR A 146 9.65 8.64 1.40
C THR A 146 9.49 8.78 2.91
N ILE A 147 8.37 8.33 3.49
CA ILE A 147 8.17 8.32 4.93
C ILE A 147 9.13 7.36 5.61
N SER A 148 9.34 6.16 5.06
CA SER A 148 10.27 5.20 5.63
C SER A 148 11.70 5.78 5.66
N ALA A 149 12.15 6.37 4.55
CA ALA A 149 13.44 7.05 4.48
C ALA A 149 13.53 8.26 5.44
N ALA A 150 12.49 9.11 5.48
CA ALA A 150 12.45 10.28 6.37
C ALA A 150 12.46 9.89 7.85
N SER A 151 11.70 8.85 8.23
CA SER A 151 11.62 8.37 9.62
C SER A 151 12.97 7.88 10.14
N LYS A 152 13.76 7.20 9.29
CA LYS A 152 15.12 6.75 9.62
C LYS A 152 16.10 7.91 9.76
N LEU A 153 15.99 8.93 8.90
CA LEU A 153 16.82 10.14 8.98
C LEU A 153 16.54 10.93 10.26
N LEU A 154 15.28 11.00 10.69
CA LEU A 154 14.86 11.71 11.89
C LEU A 154 15.11 10.91 13.18
N ASN A 155 15.01 9.59 13.14
CA ASN A 155 15.27 8.69 14.26
C ASN A 155 16.21 7.56 13.85
N PRO A 156 17.54 7.73 14.05
CA PRO A 156 18.56 6.73 13.66
C PRO A 156 18.37 5.35 14.31
N LYS A 157 17.61 5.30 15.42
CA LYS A 157 17.30 4.08 16.19
C LYS A 157 16.23 3.18 15.55
N SER A 158 15.55 3.55 14.46
CA SER A 158 14.61 2.64 13.80
C SER A 158 15.35 1.44 13.19
N LEU A 159 14.80 0.24 13.28
CA LEU A 159 15.48 -1.01 12.90
C LEU A 159 15.71 -1.15 11.39
N SER A 160 14.85 -0.57 10.54
CA SER A 160 14.92 -0.71 9.08
C SER A 160 14.77 0.64 8.35
N PHE A 161 15.31 0.70 7.13
CA PHE A 161 15.14 1.85 6.21
C PHE A 161 13.79 1.82 5.47
N PHE A 162 13.09 0.69 5.55
CA PHE A 162 11.87 0.37 4.83
C PHE A 162 10.83 -0.15 5.82
N GLY A 163 9.56 0.19 5.60
CA GLY A 163 8.43 -0.27 6.40
C GLY A 163 7.22 -0.52 5.51
N GLY A 164 6.10 -0.94 6.11
CA GLY A 164 4.87 -1.25 5.38
C GLY A 164 4.88 -2.63 4.73
N ASP A 165 3.97 -2.83 3.79
CA ASP A 165 3.73 -4.12 3.12
C ASP A 165 4.93 -4.56 2.29
N GLU A 166 5.64 -3.61 1.71
CA GLU A 166 6.80 -3.81 0.85
C GLU A 166 7.96 -4.48 1.62
N LEU A 167 8.14 -4.12 2.89
CA LEU A 167 9.09 -4.79 3.79
C LEU A 167 8.67 -6.24 4.07
N PHE A 168 7.39 -6.47 4.40
CA PHE A 168 6.89 -7.82 4.66
C PHE A 168 7.00 -8.72 3.43
N ILE A 169 6.69 -8.20 2.23
CA ILE A 169 6.86 -8.92 0.97
C ILE A 169 8.34 -9.26 0.76
N ALA A 170 9.26 -8.32 0.97
CA ALA A 170 10.70 -8.57 0.84
C ALA A 170 11.15 -9.67 1.81
N TYR A 171 10.72 -9.60 3.07
CA TYR A 171 11.01 -10.61 4.09
C TYR A 171 10.49 -12.00 3.69
N TYR A 172 9.23 -12.09 3.26
CA TYR A 172 8.64 -13.35 2.84
C TYR A 172 9.29 -13.94 1.59
N LEU A 173 9.86 -13.12 0.70
CA LEU A 173 10.61 -13.55 -0.48
C LEU A 173 12.11 -13.79 -0.20
N ASN A 174 12.60 -13.60 1.03
CA ASN A 174 14.04 -13.59 1.37
C ASN A 174 14.84 -12.60 0.50
N LEU A 175 14.24 -11.46 0.16
CA LEU A 175 14.90 -10.38 -0.58
C LEU A 175 15.44 -9.33 0.40
N TRP A 176 16.33 -8.47 -0.09
CA TRP A 176 16.76 -7.30 0.66
C TRP A 176 15.57 -6.38 0.92
N GLU A 177 15.49 -5.82 2.13
CA GLU A 177 14.37 -5.01 2.63
C GLU A 177 13.94 -3.89 1.67
N GLY A 178 14.91 -3.31 0.94
CA GLY A 178 14.66 -2.23 -0.01
C GLY A 178 14.24 -2.67 -1.41
N SER A 179 14.36 -3.96 -1.76
CA SER A 179 14.16 -4.42 -3.14
C SER A 179 12.75 -4.12 -3.65
N VAL A 180 11.73 -4.47 -2.88
CA VAL A 180 10.32 -4.27 -3.27
C VAL A 180 9.95 -2.79 -3.20
N ALA A 181 10.29 -2.11 -2.10
CA ALA A 181 9.96 -0.71 -1.88
C ALA A 181 10.60 0.22 -2.91
N LEU A 182 11.88 0.01 -3.26
CA LEU A 182 12.55 0.79 -4.31
C LEU A 182 11.98 0.50 -5.68
N PHE A 183 11.71 -0.77 -5.99
CA PHE A 183 11.15 -1.16 -7.28
C PHE A 183 9.78 -0.52 -7.52
N LEU A 184 8.84 -0.69 -6.59
CA LEU A 184 7.50 -0.10 -6.67
C LEU A 184 7.54 1.42 -6.58
N GLY A 185 8.38 1.99 -5.72
CA GLY A 185 8.56 3.44 -5.61
C GLY A 185 9.10 4.08 -6.88
N ILE A 186 10.07 3.46 -7.56
CA ILE A 186 10.60 3.94 -8.85
C ILE A 186 9.52 3.88 -9.94
N ILE A 187 8.80 2.76 -10.04
CA ILE A 187 7.70 2.64 -11.01
C ILE A 187 6.62 3.67 -10.73
N GLY A 188 6.21 3.82 -9.47
CA GLY A 188 5.22 4.79 -9.04
C GLY A 188 5.64 6.22 -9.37
N LEU A 189 6.93 6.55 -9.18
CA LEU A 189 7.50 7.84 -9.55
C LEU A 189 7.43 8.08 -11.06
N ILE A 190 7.87 7.11 -11.87
CA ILE A 190 7.81 7.20 -13.33
C ILE A 190 6.36 7.41 -13.81
N ILE A 191 5.42 6.64 -13.28
CA ILE A 191 3.99 6.75 -13.61
C ILE A 191 3.46 8.12 -13.20
N SER A 192 3.74 8.58 -11.99
CA SER A 192 3.26 9.87 -11.48
C SER A 192 3.79 11.04 -12.29
N LEU A 193 5.09 11.02 -12.63
CA LEU A 193 5.70 12.01 -13.51
C LEU A 193 5.06 11.97 -14.91
N LEU A 194 4.83 10.78 -15.46
CA LEU A 194 4.16 10.62 -16.75
C LEU A 194 2.74 11.22 -16.70
N VAL A 195 1.95 10.95 -15.66
CA VAL A 195 0.60 11.50 -15.51
C VAL A 195 0.63 13.03 -15.45
N ILE A 196 1.48 13.61 -14.62
CA ILE A 196 1.55 15.05 -14.40
C ILE A 196 2.11 15.79 -15.62
N PHE A 197 3.15 15.27 -16.27
CA PHE A 197 3.83 15.99 -17.35
C PHE A 197 3.33 15.63 -18.75
N LYS A 198 2.75 14.44 -18.96
CA LYS A 198 2.27 13.98 -20.28
C LYS A 198 0.75 14.08 -20.45
N TYR A 199 -0.04 13.84 -19.41
CA TYR A 199 -1.50 13.83 -19.50
C TYR A 199 -2.15 15.10 -18.95
N LEU A 200 -1.61 15.69 -17.89
CA LEU A 200 -2.16 16.92 -17.32
C LEU A 200 -1.77 18.16 -18.15
N PRO A 201 -2.73 19.02 -18.55
CA PRO A 201 -2.46 20.26 -19.26
C PRO A 201 -1.55 21.19 -18.47
N VAL A 202 -0.58 21.82 -19.15
CA VAL A 202 0.45 22.71 -18.55
C VAL A 202 -0.17 23.77 -17.64
N GLN A 203 -1.30 24.36 -18.06
CA GLN A 203 -2.03 25.39 -17.31
C GLN A 203 -2.50 24.96 -15.90
N PHE A 204 -2.70 23.66 -15.65
CA PHE A 204 -3.21 23.15 -14.37
C PHE A 204 -2.12 22.57 -13.47
N ARG A 205 -0.95 22.23 -14.01
CA ARG A 205 0.15 21.57 -13.27
C ARG A 205 0.54 22.24 -11.95
N PRO A 206 0.85 23.55 -11.90
CA PRO A 206 1.29 24.16 -10.63
C PRO A 206 0.17 24.15 -9.59
N THR A 207 -1.07 24.39 -10.01
CA THR A 207 -2.23 24.35 -9.11
C THR A 207 -2.47 22.93 -8.60
N PHE A 208 -2.28 21.93 -9.46
CA PHE A 208 -2.42 20.53 -9.11
C PHE A 208 -1.36 20.05 -8.13
N ILE A 209 -0.09 20.34 -8.38
CA ILE A 209 1.02 19.96 -7.49
C ILE A 209 0.84 20.60 -6.11
N PHE A 210 0.55 21.90 -6.07
CA PHE A 210 0.31 22.62 -4.81
C PHE A 210 -0.88 22.04 -4.04
N SER A 211 -2.00 21.79 -4.74
CA SER A 211 -3.19 21.20 -4.12
C SER A 211 -2.97 19.76 -3.68
N GLY A 212 -2.10 19.01 -4.38
CA GLY A 212 -1.72 17.64 -4.01
C GLY A 212 -0.89 17.57 -2.76
N LEU A 213 0.09 18.48 -2.61
CA LEU A 213 0.89 18.56 -1.39
C LEU A 213 0.03 18.93 -0.17
N ILE A 214 -0.79 19.97 -0.30
CA ILE A 214 -1.66 20.41 0.82
C ILE A 214 -2.78 19.41 1.08
N GLY A 215 -3.51 19.01 0.05
CA GLY A 215 -4.66 18.12 0.18
C GLY A 215 -4.27 16.71 0.57
N GLY A 216 -3.17 16.17 0.04
CA GLY A 216 -2.67 14.86 0.43
C GLY A 216 -2.15 14.85 1.87
N GLY A 217 -1.38 15.86 2.27
CA GLY A 217 -0.91 16.01 3.65
C GLY A 217 -2.05 16.18 4.65
N LEU A 218 -3.00 17.06 4.35
CA LEU A 218 -4.21 17.24 5.16
C LEU A 218 -5.06 15.96 5.20
N GLY A 219 -5.22 15.27 4.07
CA GLY A 219 -5.97 14.02 4.00
C GLY A 219 -5.37 12.94 4.86
N TYR A 220 -4.04 12.78 4.80
CA TYR A 220 -3.31 11.84 5.65
C TYR A 220 -3.48 12.19 7.13
N TYR A 221 -3.27 13.45 7.49
CA TYR A 221 -3.38 13.90 8.88
C TYR A 221 -4.80 13.73 9.43
N LEU A 222 -5.82 14.18 8.68
CA LEU A 222 -7.22 14.07 9.07
C LEU A 222 -7.63 12.60 9.20
N TRP A 223 -7.21 11.73 8.29
CA TRP A 223 -7.57 10.32 8.35
C TRP A 223 -6.89 9.61 9.52
N ILE A 224 -5.56 9.70 9.64
CA ILE A 224 -4.80 8.92 10.61
C ILE A 224 -5.01 9.40 12.05
N TYR A 225 -5.13 10.71 12.28
CA TYR A 225 -5.13 11.26 13.65
C TYR A 225 -6.50 11.73 14.14
N GLN A 226 -7.50 11.91 13.26
CA GLN A 226 -8.80 12.45 13.66
C GLN A 226 -9.94 11.51 13.28
N VAL A 227 -10.19 11.35 11.98
CA VAL A 227 -11.43 10.72 11.46
C VAL A 227 -11.35 9.21 11.52
N GLY A 228 -10.23 8.61 11.13
CA GLY A 228 -10.03 7.17 11.09
C GLY A 228 -10.29 6.50 12.44
N PRO A 229 -9.59 6.91 13.52
CA PRO A 229 -9.78 6.34 14.86
C PRO A 229 -11.18 6.54 15.45
N LEU A 230 -11.96 7.50 14.94
CA LEU A 230 -13.34 7.74 15.39
C LEU A 230 -14.35 6.81 14.70
N ILE A 231 -14.07 6.39 13.46
CA ILE A 231 -15.01 5.61 12.63
C ILE A 231 -14.70 4.12 12.71
N LEU A 232 -13.42 3.75 12.69
CA LEU A 232 -12.95 2.38 12.70
C LEU A 232 -12.04 2.16 13.92
N PRO A 233 -12.09 0.96 14.50
CA PRO A 233 -11.25 0.60 15.64
C PRO A 233 -9.76 0.60 15.31
#